data_AF-A0A1J4VJ92-F1
#
_entry.id   AF-A0A1J4VJ92-F1
#
_cell.length_a   1.000
_cell.length_b   1.000
_cell.length_c   1.000
_cell.angle_alpha   90.00
_cell.angle_beta   90.00
_cell.angle_gamma   90.00
#
_symmetry.space_group_name_H-M   'P 1'
#
loop_
_entity.id
_entity.type
_entity.pdbx_description
1 polymer ?
#
loop_
_entity_poly.entity_id
_entity_poly.type
_entity_poly.pdbx_seq_one_letter_code
_entity_poly.pdbx_strand_id
1 'polypeptide(L)' 'MDIDEILKQLEIHRLENRISEEHLAEILGVSFSTVNRWFSGKTKPNKIQRYHIDKLLTKDQKALNEK' A
#
# COMPACT_ATOMS: atom_id res chain seq x y z
N MET A 1 11.72 -6.71 1.82
CA MET A 1 10.96 -7.18 0.65
C MET A 1 11.46 -6.46 -0.59
N ASP A 2 11.39 -7.13 -1.73
CA ASP A 2 11.54 -6.48 -3.04
C ASP A 2 10.39 -5.47 -3.27
N ILE A 3 10.64 -4.42 -4.07
CA ILE A 3 9.63 -3.37 -4.32
C ILE A 3 8.39 -3.93 -4.99
N ASP A 4 8.59 -4.85 -5.92
CA ASP A 4 7.50 -5.40 -6.71
C ASP A 4 6.62 -6.31 -5.80
N GLU A 5 7.24 -6.99 -4.83
CA GLU A 5 6.53 -7.73 -3.78
C GLU A 5 5.74 -6.81 -2.83
N ILE A 6 6.32 -5.68 -2.41
CA ILE A 6 5.62 -4.68 -1.56
C ILE A 6 4.37 -4.14 -2.28
N LEU A 7 4.48 -3.81 -3.57
CA LEU A 7 3.35 -3.29 -4.35
C LEU A 7 2.26 -4.34 -4.55
N LYS A 8 2.63 -5.60 -4.76
CA LYS A 8 1.69 -6.72 -4.84
C LYS A 8 0.92 -6.91 -3.53
N GLN A 9 1.61 -6.89 -2.40
CA GLN A 9 0.96 -6.99 -1.08
C GLN A 9 0.05 -5.80 -0.80
N LEU A 10 0.46 -4.60 -1.20
CA LEU A 10 -0.37 -3.41 -1.10
C LEU A 10 -1.66 -3.51 -1.92
N GLU A 11 -1.59 -4.07 -3.13
CA GLU A 11 -2.77 -4.31 -3.97
C GLU A 11 -3.70 -5.36 -3.35
N ILE A 12 -3.15 -6.46 -2.82
CA ILE A 12 -3.94 -7.49 -2.13
C ILE A 12 -4.66 -6.88 -0.93
N HIS A 13 -3.96 -6.17 -0.06
CA HIS A 13 -4.55 -5.47 1.08
C HIS A 13 -5.71 -4.57 0.65
N ARG A 14 -5.52 -3.79 -0.43
CA ARG A 14 -6.54 -2.88 -0.97
C ARG A 14 -7.82 -3.63 -1.36
N LEU A 15 -7.66 -4.78 -2.03
CA LEU A 15 -8.77 -5.61 -2.50
C LEU A 15 -9.48 -6.32 -1.36
N GLU A 16 -8.74 -6.87 -0.39
CA GLU A 16 -9.30 -7.56 0.78
C GLU A 16 -10.13 -6.60 1.65
N ASN A 17 -9.66 -5.36 1.81
CA ASN A 17 -10.35 -4.31 2.57
C ASN A 17 -11.38 -3.53 1.74
N ARG A 18 -11.52 -3.83 0.44
CA ARG A 18 -12.46 -3.19 -0.49
C ARG A 18 -12.33 -1.67 -0.56
N ILE A 19 -11.10 -1.16 -0.45
CA ILE A 19 -10.84 0.28 -0.51
C ILE A 19 -10.44 0.72 -1.93
N SER A 20 -10.77 1.96 -2.30
CA SER A 20 -10.35 2.54 -3.59
C SER A 20 -8.86 2.90 -3.57
N GLU A 21 -8.26 3.09 -4.75
CA GLU A 21 -6.91 3.66 -4.86
C GLU A 21 -6.84 5.07 -4.26
N GLU A 22 -7.93 5.84 -4.34
CA GLU A 22 -8.05 7.17 -3.74
C GLU A 22 -8.02 7.09 -2.21
N HIS A 23 -8.83 6.21 -1.61
CA HIS A 23 -8.81 6.02 -0.17
C HIS A 23 -7.48 5.44 0.33
N LEU A 24 -6.86 4.55 -0.43
CA LEU A 24 -5.51 4.07 -0.13
C LEU A 24 -4.48 5.22 -0.14
N ALA A 25 -4.62 6.17 -1.06
CA ALA A 25 -3.76 7.34 -1.12
C ALA A 25 -3.94 8.25 0.11
N GLU A 26 -5.17 8.44 0.58
CA GLU A 26 -5.47 9.15 1.84
C GLU A 26 -4.80 8.48 3.04
N ILE A 27 -4.93 7.15 3.17
CA ILE A 27 -4.30 6.36 4.24
C ILE A 27 -2.78 6.52 4.22
N LEU A 28 -2.17 6.51 3.04
CA LEU A 28 -0.72 6.63 2.86
C LEU A 28 -0.21 8.08 2.85
N GLY A 29 -1.10 9.07 2.90
CA GLY A 29 -0.74 10.50 2.88
C GLY A 29 -0.10 10.94 1.56
N VAL A 30 -0.50 10.36 0.44
CA VAL A 30 -0.02 10.71 -0.91
C VAL A 30 -1.19 11.07 -1.83
N SER A 31 -0.90 11.61 -3.02
CA SER A 31 -1.95 11.86 -4.01
C SER A 31 -2.42 10.58 -4.70
N PHE A 32 -3.68 10.52 -5.11
CA PHE A 32 -4.22 9.43 -5.94
C PHE A 32 -3.32 9.11 -7.15
N SER A 33 -2.85 10.14 -7.87
CA SER A 33 -1.97 9.97 -9.03
C SER A 33 -0.66 9.26 -8.70
N THR A 34 -0.18 9.37 -7.46
CA THR A 34 1.03 8.70 -6.99
C THR A 34 0.79 7.19 -6.85
N VAL A 35 -0.31 6.80 -6.18
CA VAL A 35 -0.73 5.39 -6.04
C VAL A 35 -0.99 4.77 -7.41
N ASN A 36 -1.72 5.47 -8.28
CA ASN A 36 -2.01 4.99 -9.63
C ASN A 36 -0.73 4.73 -10.46
N ARG A 37 0.29 5.59 -10.32
CA ARG A 37 1.59 5.40 -10.99
C ARG A 37 2.38 4.23 -10.43
N TRP A 38 2.20 3.86 -9.17
CA TRP A 38 2.82 2.65 -8.61
C TRP A 38 2.20 1.38 -9.19
N PHE A 39 0.87 1.27 -9.17
CA PHE A 39 0.19 0.08 -9.70
C PHE A 39 0.29 -0.05 -11.22
N SER A 40 0.41 1.07 -11.95
CA SER A 40 0.73 1.03 -13.38
C SER A 40 2.21 0.84 -13.70
N GLY A 41 3.09 0.67 -12.70
CA GLY A 41 4.52 0.45 -12.89
C GLY A 41 5.31 1.65 -13.40
N LYS A 42 4.69 2.84 -13.49
CA LYS A 42 5.30 4.06 -14.02
C LYS A 42 6.32 4.68 -13.07
N THR A 43 6.15 4.47 -11.77
CA THR A 43 7.07 4.96 -10.73
C THR A 43 7.13 3.99 -9.57
N LYS A 44 8.24 3.98 -8.82
CA LYS A 44 8.38 3.19 -7.60
C LYS A 44 8.26 4.10 -6.37
N PRO A 45 7.65 3.64 -5.26
CA PRO A 45 7.59 4.41 -4.02
C PRO A 45 9.00 4.67 -3.49
N ASN A 46 9.25 5.89 -2.99
CA ASN A 46 10.51 6.29 -2.37
C ASN A 46 10.67 5.68 -0.96
N LYS A 47 11.80 5.95 -0.28
CA LYS A 47 12.09 5.36 1.04
C LYS A 47 11.02 5.66 2.10
N ILE A 48 10.49 6.88 2.14
CA ILE A 48 9.45 7.28 3.09
C ILE A 48 8.14 6.56 2.77
N GLN A 49 7.73 6.56 1.50
CA GLN A 49 6.51 5.91 1.05
C GLN A 49 6.54 4.40 1.32
N ARG A 50 7.67 3.74 1.09
CA ARG A 50 7.86 2.32 1.43
C ARG A 50 7.70 2.03 2.91
N TYR A 51 8.25 2.90 3.76
CA TYR A 51 8.07 2.77 5.21
C TYR A 51 6.59 2.88 5.62
N HIS A 52 5.83 3.80 5.03
CA HIS A 52 4.39 3.92 5.30
C HIS A 52 3.59 2.71 4.79
N ILE A 53 3.94 2.18 3.61
CA ILE A 53 3.32 0.97 3.07
C ILE A 53 3.59 -0.22 3.99
N ASP A 54 4.84 -0.45 4.40
CA ASP A 54 5.22 -1.54 5.30
C ASP A 54 4.52 -1.41 6.66
N LYS A 55 4.43 -0.19 7.19
CA LYS A 55 3.69 0.10 8.43
C LYS A 55 2.19 -0.18 8.32
N LEU A 56 1.58 0.05 7.15
CA LEU A 56 0.18 -0.27 6.91
C LEU A 56 0.00 -1.79 6.92
N LEU A 57 0.74 -2.51 6.08
CA LEU A 57 0.64 -3.97 5.93
C LEU A 57 0.93 -4.73 7.23
N THR A 58 1.88 -4.26 8.03
CA THR A 58 2.21 -4.90 9.33
C THR A 58 1.15 -4.66 10.41
N LYS A 59 0.41 -3.55 10.37
CA LYS A 59 -0.70 -3.30 11.30
C LYS A 59 -1.86 -4.27 11.05
N ASP A 60 -2.17 -4.53 9.78
CA ASP A 60 -3.27 -5.45 9.46
C ASP A 60 -2.96 -6.88 9.86
N GLN A 61 -1.70 -7.31 9.70
CA GLN A 61 -1.28 -8.64 10.14
C GLN A 61 -1.47 -8.85 11.66
N LYS A 62 -1.22 -7.82 12.47
CA LYS A 62 -1.49 -7.89 13.92
C LYS A 62 -2.99 -7.97 14.21
N ALA A 63 -3.81 -7.17 13.53
CA ALA A 63 -5.25 -7.19 13.70
C ALA A 63 -5.90 -8.53 13.29
N LEU A 64 -5.32 -9.25 12.32
CA LEU A 64 -5.73 -10.60 11.93
C LEU A 64 -5.30 -11.68 12.93
N ASN A 65 -4.12 -11.53 13.55
CA ASN A 65 -3.57 -12.52 14.49
C ASN A 65 -4.15 -12.41 15.92
N GLU A 66 -4.87 -11.33 16.23
CA GLU A 66 -5.50 -11.07 17.53
C GLU A 66 -7.01 -11.41 17.55
N LYS A 67 -7.55 -11.99 16.47
CA LYS A 67 -8.94 -12.49 16.36
C LYS A 67 -8.99 -14.01 16.36
#